data_AF-A3ZU61-F1
#
_entry.id   AF-A3ZU61-F1
#
_cell.length_a   1.000
_cell.length_b   1.000
_cell.length_c   1.000
_cell.angle_alpha   90.00
_cell.angle_beta   90.00
_cell.angle_gamma   90.00
#
_symmetry.space_group_name_H-M   'P 1'
#
loop_
_entity.id
_entity.type
_entity.pdbx_description
1 polymer ?
#
loop_
_entity_poly.entity_id
_entity_poly.type
_entity_poly.pdbx_seq_one_letter_code
_entity_poly.pdbx_strand_id
1 'polypeptide(L)'
;MSRNSPDNSTENPFQSPAAAPADYAVRGPGVCPYCGAADFVRPYFTHWGGYIGPWLLTHAVCRRCDRGFNVRRGTSNLINIILYQIASILLVGLATAAAAWYFLPGWRNWL
;
A
#
# COMPACT_ATOMS: atom_id res chain seq x y z
N MET A 1 5.82 -60.00 27.25
CA MET A 1 6.69 -59.01 27.91
C MET A 1 6.56 -57.69 27.17
N SER A 2 5.86 -56.74 27.80
CA SER A 2 5.55 -55.40 27.29
C SER A 2 6.82 -54.53 27.34
N ARG A 3 7.21 -53.91 26.23
CA ARG A 3 8.23 -52.84 26.25
C ARG A 3 7.52 -51.52 26.04
N ASN A 4 7.48 -50.76 27.13
CA ASN A 4 6.95 -49.41 27.23
C ASN A 4 7.60 -48.50 26.18
N SER A 5 6.79 -47.76 25.42
CA SER A 5 7.24 -46.55 24.73
C SER A 5 7.78 -45.57 25.77
N PRO A 6 9.01 -45.08 25.65
CA PRO A 6 9.39 -43.87 26.33
C PRO A 6 8.70 -42.72 25.59
N ASP A 7 7.69 -42.14 26.24
CA ASP A 7 7.19 -40.82 25.90
C ASP A 7 8.39 -39.87 25.94
N ASN A 8 8.90 -39.53 24.75
CA ASN A 8 9.98 -38.57 24.55
C ASN A 8 9.43 -37.16 24.72
N SER A 9 9.00 -36.84 25.94
CA SER A 9 8.67 -35.49 26.38
C SER A 9 9.95 -34.73 26.74
N THR A 10 10.85 -34.62 25.76
CA THR A 10 11.93 -33.62 25.77
C THR A 10 11.45 -32.36 25.07
N GLU A 11 10.25 -31.87 25.40
CA GLU A 11 9.84 -30.53 25.00
C GLU A 11 10.52 -29.54 25.93
N ASN A 12 11.67 -29.05 25.47
CA ASN A 12 12.39 -27.98 26.12
C ASN A 12 11.46 -26.75 26.24
N PRO A 13 11.18 -26.23 27.45
CA PRO A 13 10.27 -25.10 27.63
C PRO A 13 10.83 -23.77 27.05
N PHE A 14 12.10 -23.77 26.64
CA PHE A 14 12.76 -22.69 25.90
C PHE A 14 12.84 -22.97 24.39
N GLN A 15 12.28 -24.09 23.92
CA GLN A 15 12.19 -24.37 22.50
C GLN A 15 11.17 -23.39 21.91
N SER A 16 11.67 -22.45 21.12
CA SER A 16 10.81 -21.56 20.36
C SER A 16 9.86 -22.41 19.50
N PRO A 17 8.59 -22.03 19.34
CA PRO A 17 7.64 -22.78 18.54
C PRO A 17 8.27 -23.15 17.20
N ALA A 18 8.18 -24.42 16.81
CA ALA A 18 8.66 -24.89 15.51
C ALA A 18 8.09 -23.95 14.44
N ALA A 19 9.01 -23.38 13.64
CA ALA A 19 8.78 -22.31 12.68
C ALA A 19 7.34 -22.27 12.20
N ALA A 20 6.58 -21.38 12.81
CA ALA A 20 5.24 -21.12 12.37
C ALA A 20 5.31 -20.67 10.89
N PRO A 21 4.26 -20.93 10.09
CA PRO A 21 4.30 -20.72 8.66
C PRO A 21 4.87 -19.34 8.32
N ALA A 22 5.77 -19.31 7.34
CA ALA A 22 6.55 -18.14 6.95
C ALA A 22 5.71 -16.96 6.40
N ASP A 23 4.40 -16.97 6.60
CA ASP A 23 3.46 -15.99 6.06
C ASP A 23 3.22 -14.79 6.99
N TYR A 24 3.65 -14.84 8.26
CA TYR A 24 3.50 -13.73 9.20
C TYR A 24 4.81 -13.12 9.71
N ALA A 25 5.97 -13.69 9.39
CA ALA A 25 7.26 -13.09 9.72
C ALA A 25 7.69 -12.13 8.60
N VAL A 26 7.83 -10.86 8.95
CA VAL A 26 8.35 -9.73 8.13
C VAL A 26 7.33 -9.04 7.21
N ARG A 27 6.33 -8.37 7.79
CA ARG A 27 5.72 -7.18 7.16
C ARG A 27 6.08 -5.94 7.98
N GLY A 28 7.36 -5.58 7.95
CA GLY A 28 7.86 -4.32 8.49
C GLY A 28 7.80 -3.19 7.47
N PRO A 29 7.99 -1.93 7.89
CA PRO A 29 8.30 -0.83 6.98
C PRO A 29 9.50 -1.21 6.11
N GLY A 30 9.43 -0.99 4.80
CA GLY A 30 10.55 -1.27 3.90
C GLY A 30 10.73 -2.72 3.47
N VAL A 31 9.67 -3.54 3.45
CA VAL A 31 9.66 -4.81 2.68
C VAL A 31 8.39 -4.94 1.85
N CYS A 32 8.48 -5.65 0.71
CA CYS A 32 7.34 -5.90 -0.16
C CYS A 32 6.37 -6.91 0.48
N PRO A 33 5.08 -6.57 0.69
CA PRO A 33 4.13 -7.47 1.36
C PRO A 33 3.70 -8.67 0.52
N TYR A 34 4.04 -8.68 -0.77
CA TYR A 34 3.65 -9.71 -1.71
C TYR A 34 4.68 -10.81 -1.86
N CYS A 35 5.97 -10.48 -1.76
CA CYS A 35 7.07 -11.43 -2.00
C CYS A 35 8.18 -11.39 -0.93
N GLY A 36 8.06 -10.52 0.08
CA GLY A 36 9.04 -10.38 1.16
C GLY A 36 10.35 -9.68 0.78
N ALA A 37 10.53 -9.27 -0.48
CA ALA A 37 11.78 -8.62 -0.91
C ALA A 37 11.94 -7.20 -0.36
N ALA A 38 13.17 -6.85 0.03
CA ALA A 38 13.55 -5.49 0.43
C ALA A 38 14.01 -4.62 -0.77
N ASP A 39 14.02 -5.16 -1.99
CA ASP A 39 14.36 -4.41 -3.20
C ASP A 39 13.10 -3.78 -3.82
N PHE A 40 12.99 -2.48 -3.62
CA PHE A 40 11.93 -1.64 -4.18
C PHE A 40 12.48 -0.26 -4.53
N VAL A 41 11.77 0.42 -5.42
CA VAL A 41 12.08 1.77 -5.84
C VAL A 41 10.84 2.64 -5.67
N ARG A 42 11.03 3.89 -5.24
CA ARG A 42 9.96 4.89 -5.35
C ARG A 42 10.02 5.50 -6.74
N PRO A 43 8.99 5.31 -7.59
CA PRO A 43 8.98 5.92 -8.90
C PRO A 43 8.86 7.45 -8.77
N TYR A 44 9.55 8.18 -9.64
CA TYR A 44 9.45 9.64 -9.72
C TYR A 44 8.09 10.11 -10.23
N PHE A 45 7.43 9.28 -11.05
CA PHE A 45 6.17 9.60 -11.71
C PHE A 45 5.26 8.36 -11.75
N THR A 46 3.96 8.56 -11.59
CA THR A 46 2.93 7.55 -11.88
C THR A 46 1.85 8.12 -12.80
N HIS A 47 1.30 7.30 -13.70
CA HIS A 47 0.24 7.74 -14.61
C HIS A 47 -1.04 8.23 -13.90
N TRP A 48 -1.33 7.71 -12.70
CA TRP A 48 -2.48 8.14 -11.91
C TRP A 48 -2.20 9.35 -11.02
N GLY A 49 -0.96 9.55 -10.56
CA GLY A 49 -0.63 10.55 -9.54
C GLY A 49 0.40 11.61 -9.94
N GLY A 50 0.88 11.56 -11.17
CA GLY A 50 1.94 12.44 -11.64
C GLY A 50 3.21 12.33 -10.78
N TYR A 51 3.89 13.47 -10.58
CA TYR A 51 5.06 13.57 -9.70
C TYR A 51 4.70 13.58 -8.20
N ILE A 52 3.47 13.99 -7.86
CA ILE A 52 3.07 14.24 -6.48
C ILE A 52 2.56 12.96 -5.81
N GLY A 53 1.77 12.15 -6.52
CA GLY A 53 1.12 10.95 -6.00
C GLY A 53 2.08 9.94 -5.35
N PRO A 54 3.23 9.59 -5.97
CA PRO A 54 4.17 8.66 -5.37
C PRO A 54 4.72 9.11 -4.02
N TRP A 55 4.99 10.40 -3.89
CA TRP A 55 5.48 11.00 -2.65
C TRP A 55 4.39 11.10 -1.58
N LEU A 56 3.21 11.58 -1.96
CA LEU A 56 2.08 11.75 -1.05
C LEU A 56 1.63 10.42 -0.44
N LEU A 57 1.56 9.37 -1.24
CA LEU A 57 1.09 8.05 -0.81
C LEU A 57 2.22 7.13 -0.34
N THR A 58 3.46 7.63 -0.24
CA THR A 58 4.65 6.82 0.08
C THR A 58 4.72 5.54 -0.77
N HIS A 59 4.38 5.67 -2.06
CA HIS A 59 4.26 4.56 -2.98
C HIS A 59 5.64 4.08 -3.42
N ALA A 60 5.85 2.77 -3.35
CA ALA A 60 7.02 2.10 -3.88
C ALA A 60 6.60 0.92 -4.75
N VAL A 61 7.42 0.58 -5.74
CA VAL A 61 7.26 -0.58 -6.61
C VAL A 61 8.37 -1.55 -6.30
N CYS A 62 8.01 -2.80 -6.00
CA CYS A 62 9.00 -3.86 -5.79
C CYS A 62 9.62 -4.26 -7.13
N ARG A 63 10.96 -4.31 -7.22
CA ARG A 63 11.65 -4.70 -8.47
C ARG A 63 11.58 -6.20 -8.77
N ARG A 64 11.16 -7.01 -7.79
CA ARG A 64 11.11 -8.46 -7.91
C ARG A 64 9.75 -8.98 -8.38
N CYS A 65 8.66 -8.30 -8.03
CA CYS A 65 7.30 -8.75 -8.36
C CYS A 65 6.44 -7.65 -9.00
N ASP A 66 7.01 -6.48 -9.28
CA ASP A 66 6.38 -5.33 -9.96
C ASP A 66 5.08 -4.83 -9.33
N ARG A 67 4.83 -5.16 -8.06
CA ARG A 67 3.66 -4.70 -7.33
C ARG A 67 3.96 -3.42 -6.57
N GLY A 68 3.02 -2.49 -6.68
CA GLY A 68 3.02 -1.24 -5.94
C GLY A 68 2.48 -1.42 -4.52
N PHE A 69 3.13 -0.82 -3.53
CA PHE A 69 2.73 -0.88 -2.13
C PHE A 69 3.11 0.40 -1.37
N ASN A 70 2.64 0.50 -0.14
CA ASN A 70 2.99 1.55 0.79
C ASN A 70 4.25 1.14 1.55
N VAL A 71 5.38 1.83 1.31
CA VAL A 71 6.64 1.45 1.97
C VAL A 71 6.63 1.70 3.48
N ARG A 72 5.84 2.68 3.95
CA ARG A 72 5.76 3.05 5.37
C ARG A 72 4.96 2.03 6.18
N ARG A 73 3.88 1.50 5.61
CA ARG A 73 2.98 0.56 6.29
C ARG A 73 3.17 -0.90 5.85
N GLY A 74 3.90 -1.16 4.76
CA GLY A 74 4.03 -2.51 4.20
C GLY A 74 2.68 -3.07 3.72
N THR A 75 1.78 -2.24 3.20
CA THR A 75 0.43 -2.66 2.76
C THR A 75 0.10 -2.17 1.36
N SER A 76 -0.98 -2.70 0.76
CA SER A 76 -1.46 -2.21 -0.54
C SER A 76 -1.85 -0.73 -0.47
N ASN A 77 -1.47 0.03 -1.50
CA ASN A 77 -1.82 1.45 -1.63
C ASN A 77 -3.09 1.68 -2.47
N LEU A 78 -3.78 0.62 -2.91
CA LEU A 78 -4.92 0.71 -3.83
C LEU A 78 -6.03 1.64 -3.31
N ILE A 79 -6.45 1.45 -2.06
CA ILE A 79 -7.52 2.26 -1.44
C ILE A 79 -7.10 3.73 -1.39
N ASN A 80 -5.86 4.01 -0.98
CA ASN A 80 -5.35 5.37 -0.91
C ASN A 80 -5.28 6.04 -2.29
N ILE A 81 -4.92 5.28 -3.33
CA ILE A 81 -4.92 5.77 -4.72
C ILE A 81 -6.34 6.12 -5.16
N ILE A 82 -7.32 5.27 -4.88
CA ILE A 82 -8.73 5.54 -5.22
C ILE A 82 -9.21 6.82 -4.55
N LEU A 83 -8.95 6.99 -3.25
CA LEU A 83 -9.32 8.20 -2.52
C LEU A 83 -8.64 9.45 -3.08
N TYR A 84 -7.35 9.34 -3.42
CA TYR A 84 -6.60 10.42 -4.07
C TYR A 84 -7.21 10.81 -5.42
N GLN A 85 -7.62 9.85 -6.26
CA GLN A 85 -8.27 10.14 -7.54
C GLN A 85 -9.61 10.85 -7.35
N ILE A 86 -10.46 10.35 -6.44
CA ILE A 86 -11.77 10.95 -6.17
C ILE A 86 -11.60 12.40 -5.69
N ALA A 87 -10.71 12.63 -4.73
CA ALA A 87 -10.43 13.96 -4.21
C ALA A 87 -9.90 14.91 -5.30
N SER A 88 -9.01 14.41 -6.16
CA SER A 88 -8.43 15.21 -7.26
C SER A 88 -9.48 15.61 -8.29
N ILE A 89 -10.37 14.69 -8.69
CA ILE A 89 -11.45 14.98 -9.64
C ILE A 89 -12.42 16.01 -9.06
N LEU A 90 -12.80 15.87 -7.79
CA LEU A 90 -13.68 16.82 -7.12
C LEU A 90 -13.06 18.21 -7.06
N LEU A 91 -11.79 18.31 -6.69
CA LEU A 91 -11.06 19.59 -6.62
C LEU A 91 -11.01 20.28 -7.99
N VAL A 92 -10.62 19.56 -9.05
CA VAL A 92 -10.55 20.12 -10.40
C VAL A 92 -11.95 20.47 -10.91
N GLY A 93 -12.95 19.62 -10.67
CA GLY A 93 -14.34 19.89 -11.06
C GLY A 93 -14.89 21.15 -10.40
N LEU A 94 -14.65 21.34 -9.10
CA LEU A 94 -15.08 22.55 -8.39
C LEU A 94 -14.33 23.79 -8.87
N ALA A 95 -13.01 23.69 -9.06
CA ALA A 95 -12.21 24.81 -9.54
C ALA A 95 -12.64 25.26 -10.95
N THR A 96 -12.91 24.31 -11.84
CA THR A 96 -13.38 24.60 -13.21
C THR A 96 -14.80 25.14 -13.22
N ALA A 97 -15.71 24.61 -12.40
CA ALA A 97 -17.06 25.15 -12.25
C ALA A 97 -17.05 26.58 -11.70
N ALA A 98 -16.24 26.86 -10.68
CA ALA A 98 -16.08 28.20 -10.12
C ALA A 98 -15.47 29.18 -11.13
N ALA A 99 -14.45 28.75 -11.88
CA ALA A 99 -13.87 29.56 -12.95
C ALA A 99 -14.90 29.84 -14.05
N ALA A 100 -15.66 28.84 -14.49
CA ALA A 100 -16.73 29.03 -15.47
C ALA A 100 -17.79 30.02 -14.98
N TRP A 101 -18.24 29.89 -13.72
CA TRP A 101 -19.17 30.83 -13.09
C TRP A 101 -18.64 32.28 -13.06
N TYR A 102 -17.35 32.44 -12.74
CA TYR A 102 -16.74 33.76 -12.62
C TYR A 102 -16.48 34.42 -14.00
N PHE A 103 -16.00 33.64 -14.97
CA PHE A 103 -15.49 34.14 -16.25
C PHE A 103 -16.46 34.03 -17.43
N LEU A 104 -17.56 33.28 -17.35
CA LEU A 104 -18.56 33.20 -18.42
C LEU A 104 -19.75 34.13 -18.12
N PRO A 105 -19.76 35.38 -18.63
CA PRO A 105 -20.83 36.34 -18.35
C PRO A 105 -22.19 35.95 -18.94
N GLY A 106 -22.23 35.01 -19.89
CA GLY A 106 -23.44 34.62 -20.61
C GLY A 106 -24.53 33.96 -19.75
N TRP A 107 -24.17 33.37 -18.61
CA TRP A 107 -25.14 32.71 -17.71
C TRP A 107 -25.65 33.59 -16.58
N ARG A 108 -25.03 34.76 -16.35
CA ARG A 108 -25.37 35.63 -15.22
C ARG A 108 -26.61 36.51 -15.46
N ASN A 109 -27.12 36.55 -16.70
CA ASN A 109 -28.22 37.44 -17.12
C ASN A 109 -29.58 36.73 -17.27
N TRP A 110 -29.67 35.43 -16.97
CA TRP A 110 -30.89 34.61 -17.09
C TRP A 110 -31.46 34.15 -15.73
N LEU A 111 -30.93 34.67 -14.62
CA LEU A 111 -31.44 34.55 -13.26
C LEU A 111 -31.80 35.95 -12.74
#